data_AF-A0A7H8QCA3-F1
#
_entry.id   AF-A0A7H8QCA3-F1
#
_cell.length_a   1.000
_cell.length_b   1.000
_cell.length_c   1.000
_cell.angle_alpha   90.00
_cell.angle_beta   90.00
_cell.angle_gamma   90.00
#
_symmetry.space_group_name_H-M   'P 1'
#
loop_
_entity.id
_entity.type
_entity.pdbx_description
1 polymer ?
#
loop_
_entity_poly.entity_id
_entity_poly.type
_entity_poly.pdbx_seq_one_letter_code
_entity_poly.pdbx_strand_id
1 'polypeptide(L)'
;MIEKLLKDQAAPAYFVYLTNGANPFPKVAQTIPEIFHNLREEAPMGYTALWLLKRIGLATENQQSYFSENDVLTSEDTKHPNEQHPYITFRFVQINGTSPMYTSQGAVANHSSYEEAASYAAEELKKSKERYPERDFQILIARLIEQMNWH
;
A
#
# COMPACT_ATOMS: atom_id res chain seq x y z
N MET A 1 9.32 7.85 4.38
CA MET A 1 8.51 6.70 4.84
C MET A 1 8.00 5.89 3.65
N ILE A 2 7.33 6.53 2.68
CA ILE A 2 6.90 5.93 1.40
C ILE A 2 8.04 5.18 0.69
N GLU A 3 9.25 5.75 0.66
CA GLU A 3 10.43 5.09 0.08
C GLU A 3 10.71 3.69 0.66
N LYS A 4 10.36 3.42 1.92
CA LYS A 4 10.53 2.08 2.51
C LYS A 4 9.54 1.07 1.91
N LEU A 5 8.35 1.51 1.48
CA LEU A 5 7.35 0.67 0.80
C LEU A 5 7.71 0.39 -0.66
N LEU A 6 8.47 1.30 -1.27
CA LEU A 6 8.77 1.29 -2.70
C LEU A 6 10.15 0.71 -3.04
N LYS A 7 10.91 0.25 -2.03
CA LYS A 7 12.17 -0.46 -2.24
C LYS A 7 11.91 -1.90 -2.65
N ASP A 8 12.52 -2.36 -3.73
CA ASP A 8 12.47 -3.76 -4.19
C ASP A 8 13.35 -4.69 -3.32
N GLN A 9 13.07 -4.70 -2.01
CA GLN A 9 13.69 -5.56 -1.02
C GLN A 9 12.58 -6.13 -0.14
N ALA A 10 12.74 -7.38 0.30
CA ALA A 10 11.71 -8.18 0.99
C ALA A 10 11.35 -7.70 2.42
N ALA A 11 11.63 -6.44 2.76
CA ALA A 11 11.27 -5.85 4.05
C ALA A 11 11.14 -4.31 3.88
N PRO A 12 10.06 -3.64 4.35
CA PRO A 12 9.13 -4.06 5.41
C PRO A 12 7.77 -4.58 4.94
N ALA A 13 7.18 -5.45 5.77
CA ALA A 13 5.94 -6.15 5.48
C ALA A 13 4.67 -5.35 5.80
N TYR A 14 4.60 -4.57 6.89
CA TYR A 14 3.34 -3.98 7.35
C TYR A 14 3.32 -2.46 7.26
N PHE A 15 2.15 -1.90 6.95
CA PHE A 15 1.95 -0.46 6.92
C PHE A 15 0.51 -0.06 7.20
N VAL A 16 0.36 1.21 7.55
CA VAL A 16 -0.92 1.84 7.83
C VAL A 16 -1.30 2.77 6.70
N TYR A 17 -2.55 2.69 6.26
CA TYR A 17 -3.16 3.68 5.39
C TYR A 17 -4.32 4.40 6.09
N LEU A 18 -4.28 5.73 6.10
CA LEU A 18 -5.34 6.60 6.60
C LEU A 18 -6.16 7.13 5.41
N THR A 19 -7.41 6.69 5.29
CA THR A 19 -8.24 6.98 4.11
C THR A 19 -8.52 8.47 3.88
N ASN A 20 -8.54 9.27 4.95
CA ASN A 20 -8.85 10.70 4.95
C ASN A 20 -7.77 11.57 5.62
N GLY A 21 -6.58 11.02 5.87
CA GLY A 21 -5.51 11.72 6.59
C GLY A 21 -4.67 12.64 5.70
N ALA A 22 -4.14 13.73 6.26
CA ALA A 22 -3.17 14.60 5.57
C ALA A 22 -1.84 13.88 5.27
N ASN A 23 -1.47 12.91 6.11
CA ASN A 23 -0.39 11.95 5.85
C ASN A 23 -1.01 10.56 5.68
N PRO A 24 -1.23 10.08 4.44
CA PRO A 24 -1.95 8.83 4.20
C PRO A 24 -1.18 7.60 4.67
N PHE A 25 0.15 7.67 4.85
CA PHE A 25 0.97 6.55 5.32
C PHE A 25 1.71 6.94 6.60
N PRO A 26 1.03 6.98 7.75
CA PRO A 26 1.66 7.41 9.01
C PRO A 26 2.67 6.40 9.54
N LYS A 27 2.60 5.11 9.15
CA LYS A 27 3.50 4.08 9.68
C LYS A 27 3.82 2.96 8.68
N VAL A 28 5.06 2.50 8.75
CA VAL A 28 5.58 1.30 8.07
C VAL A 28 6.51 0.58 9.05
N ALA A 29 6.30 -0.72 9.24
CA ALA A 29 7.03 -1.54 10.22
C ALA A 29 7.20 -2.99 9.76
N GLN A 30 7.99 -3.77 10.50
CA GLN A 30 8.19 -5.19 10.21
C GLN A 30 7.14 -6.08 10.87
N THR A 31 6.57 -5.61 11.97
CA THR A 31 5.62 -6.39 12.78
C THR A 31 4.40 -5.54 13.14
N ILE A 32 3.26 -6.18 13.35
CA ILE A 32 2.02 -5.52 13.76
C ILE A 32 2.15 -4.82 15.14
N PRO A 33 2.82 -5.41 16.16
CA PRO A 33 3.06 -4.71 17.43
C PRO A 33 3.80 -3.37 17.29
N GLU A 34 4.77 -3.27 16.38
CA GLU A 34 5.50 -2.03 16.11
C GLU A 34 4.61 -0.93 15.51
N ILE A 35 3.63 -1.33 14.68
CA ILE A 35 2.62 -0.44 14.13
C ILE A 35 1.81 0.19 15.27
N PHE A 36 1.26 -0.63 16.16
CA PHE A 36 0.37 -0.16 17.24
C PHE A 36 1.08 0.58 18.37
N HIS A 37 2.35 0.26 18.67
CA HIS A 37 3.09 0.91 19.75
C HIS A 37 3.18 2.44 19.57
N ASN A 38 3.35 2.90 18.33
CA ASN A 38 3.61 4.32 18.03
C ASN A 38 2.43 5.05 17.36
N LEU A 39 1.46 4.31 16.83
CA LEU A 39 0.26 4.88 16.19
C LEU A 39 -0.54 5.81 17.13
N ARG A 40 -0.52 5.51 18.44
CA ARG A 40 -1.18 6.32 19.48
C ARG A 40 -0.53 7.68 19.71
N GLU A 41 0.74 7.84 19.35
CA GLU A 41 1.50 9.08 19.55
C GLU A 41 1.51 9.97 18.29
N GLU A 42 1.42 9.37 17.10
CA GLU A 42 1.68 10.05 15.82
C GLU A 42 0.41 10.41 15.03
N ALA A 43 -0.72 9.74 15.25
CA ALA A 43 -1.96 9.98 14.50
C ALA A 43 -2.99 10.77 15.35
N PRO A 44 -3.35 12.01 14.97
CA PRO A 44 -4.38 12.76 15.68
C PRO A 44 -5.70 11.98 15.68
N MET A 45 -6.27 11.77 16.86
CA MET A 45 -7.60 11.17 17.04
C MET A 45 -8.63 11.93 16.21
N GLY A 46 -9.32 11.24 15.31
CA GLY A 46 -10.33 11.79 14.42
C GLY A 46 -10.93 10.69 13.54
N TYR A 47 -12.18 10.87 13.10
CA TYR A 47 -12.94 9.88 12.31
C TYR A 47 -12.24 9.54 10.98
N THR A 48 -11.28 8.62 11.01
CA THR A 48 -10.56 8.13 9.84
C THR A 48 -10.53 6.61 9.88
N ALA A 49 -10.88 5.98 8.75
CA ALA A 49 -10.71 4.55 8.63
C ALA A 49 -9.21 4.27 8.50
N LEU A 50 -8.71 3.43 9.41
CA LEU A 50 -7.34 2.95 9.43
C LEU A 50 -7.32 1.56 8.81
N TRP A 51 -6.52 1.41 7.77
CA TRP A 51 -6.27 0.11 7.15
C TRP A 51 -4.87 -0.36 7.52
N LEU A 52 -4.80 -1.51 8.19
CA LEU A 52 -3.55 -2.23 8.41
C LEU A 52 -3.35 -3.16 7.22
N LEU A 53 -2.23 -3.00 6.54
CA LEU A 53 -1.95 -3.63 5.26
C LEU A 53 -0.61 -4.33 5.30
N LYS A 54 -0.50 -5.41 4.55
CA LYS A 54 0.75 -6.14 4.32
C LYS A 54 1.16 -6.00 2.87
N ARG A 55 2.41 -5.62 2.62
CA ARG A 55 2.98 -5.44 1.27
C ARG A 55 3.21 -6.80 0.62
N ILE A 56 2.57 -7.06 -0.51
CA ILE A 56 2.68 -8.35 -1.22
C ILE A 56 3.30 -8.22 -2.61
N GLY A 57 3.36 -7.02 -3.18
CA GLY A 57 3.97 -6.82 -4.49
C GLY A 57 4.30 -5.38 -4.79
N LEU A 58 5.13 -5.18 -5.80
CA LEU A 58 5.46 -3.87 -6.34
C LEU A 58 5.57 -3.97 -7.85
N ALA A 59 4.77 -3.19 -8.55
CA ALA A 59 4.83 -3.07 -10.00
C ALA A 59 5.49 -1.74 -10.38
N THR A 60 6.42 -1.83 -11.30
CA THR A 60 7.12 -0.72 -11.96
C THR A 60 6.98 -0.91 -13.48
N GLU A 61 7.40 0.08 -14.27
CA GLU A 61 7.38 -0.02 -15.73
C GLU A 61 8.13 -1.25 -16.27
N ASN A 62 9.22 -1.65 -15.61
CA ASN A 62 10.12 -2.70 -16.11
C ASN A 62 10.00 -4.03 -15.38
N GLN A 63 9.35 -4.04 -14.21
CA GLN A 63 9.38 -5.18 -13.32
C GLN A 63 8.15 -5.23 -12.45
N GLN A 64 7.64 -6.43 -12.25
CA GLN A 64 6.64 -6.74 -11.25
C GLN A 64 7.20 -7.75 -10.25
N SER A 65 7.36 -7.31 -9.01
CA SER A 65 7.81 -8.13 -7.89
C SER A 65 6.61 -8.69 -7.13
N TYR A 66 6.69 -9.98 -6.78
CA TYR A 66 5.76 -10.66 -5.90
C TYR A 66 6.50 -11.20 -4.67
N PHE A 67 6.03 -10.84 -3.48
CA PHE A 67 6.58 -11.25 -2.20
C PHE A 67 5.67 -12.32 -1.59
N SER A 68 5.81 -13.55 -2.07
CA SER A 68 4.95 -14.68 -1.68
C SER A 68 4.91 -14.94 -0.18
N GLU A 69 6.03 -14.70 0.52
CA GLU A 69 6.17 -14.79 1.96
C GLU A 69 5.23 -13.83 2.71
N ASN A 70 4.89 -12.71 2.08
CA ASN A 70 4.00 -11.73 2.67
C ASN A 70 2.52 -12.00 2.37
N ASP A 71 2.21 -12.87 1.41
CA ASP A 71 0.83 -13.21 1.06
C ASP A 71 0.27 -14.36 1.92
N VAL A 72 1.12 -15.04 2.68
CA VAL A 72 0.69 -16.03 3.68
C VAL A 72 0.18 -15.31 4.93
N LEU A 73 -1.05 -15.64 5.33
CA LEU A 73 -1.63 -15.19 6.59
C LEU A 73 -0.98 -15.93 7.76
N THR A 74 -0.61 -15.16 8.77
CA THR A 74 -0.01 -15.60 10.03
C THR A 74 -1.03 -15.47 11.16
N SER A 75 -0.70 -15.99 12.34
CA SER A 75 -1.50 -15.79 13.55
C SER A 75 -1.62 -14.32 13.98
N GLU A 76 -0.74 -13.43 13.49
CA GLU A 76 -0.82 -12.00 13.77
C GLU A 76 -1.87 -11.30 12.87
N ASP A 77 -2.24 -11.91 11.75
CA ASP A 77 -3.16 -11.34 10.74
C ASP A 77 -4.64 -11.57 11.07
N THR A 78 -4.96 -12.00 12.30
CA THR A 78 -6.33 -12.36 12.71
C THR A 78 -7.11 -11.13 13.17
N LYS A 79 -7.86 -10.50 12.25
CA LYS A 79 -9.16 -9.86 12.50
C LYS A 79 -9.86 -9.44 11.20
N HIS A 80 -10.87 -10.22 10.81
CA HIS A 80 -11.90 -9.98 9.79
C HIS A 80 -11.57 -8.94 8.69
N PRO A 81 -10.72 -9.29 7.72
CA PRO A 81 -10.61 -8.50 6.50
C PRO A 81 -11.93 -8.53 5.74
N ASN A 82 -12.19 -7.50 4.93
CA ASN A 82 -13.24 -7.53 3.92
C ASN A 82 -12.96 -8.69 2.94
N GLU A 83 -13.55 -9.87 3.19
CA GLU A 83 -13.22 -11.13 2.50
C GLU A 83 -13.43 -11.05 0.99
N GLN A 84 -14.28 -10.13 0.51
CA GLN A 84 -14.60 -9.99 -0.90
C GLN A 84 -13.47 -9.33 -1.71
N HIS A 85 -12.76 -8.37 -1.12
CA HIS A 85 -11.69 -7.64 -1.81
C HIS A 85 -10.47 -7.44 -0.89
N PRO A 86 -9.72 -8.52 -0.61
CA PRO A 86 -8.61 -8.47 0.33
C PRO A 86 -7.37 -7.80 -0.24
N TYR A 87 -7.30 -7.53 -1.55
CA TYR A 87 -6.13 -6.95 -2.19
C TYR A 87 -6.36 -5.48 -2.55
N ILE A 88 -5.39 -4.62 -2.27
CA ILE A 88 -5.48 -3.18 -2.49
C ILE A 88 -4.25 -2.71 -3.27
N THR A 89 -4.47 -1.98 -4.35
CA THR A 89 -3.40 -1.32 -5.10
C THR A 89 -3.32 0.16 -4.74
N PHE A 90 -2.10 0.67 -4.62
CA PHE A 90 -1.81 2.09 -4.39
C PHE A 90 -0.89 2.59 -5.50
N ARG A 91 -1.36 3.55 -6.30
CA ARG A 91 -0.54 4.21 -7.31
C ARG A 91 0.26 5.36 -6.68
N PHE A 92 1.56 5.34 -6.95
CA PHE A 92 2.51 6.38 -6.61
C PHE A 92 3.03 7.04 -7.88
N VAL A 93 3.27 8.35 -7.79
CA VAL A 93 3.81 9.13 -8.89
C VAL A 93 4.97 9.99 -8.42
N GLN A 94 5.98 10.10 -9.26
CA GLN A 94 7.07 11.05 -9.16
C GLN A 94 7.05 11.91 -10.43
N ILE A 95 6.82 13.21 -10.26
CA ILE A 95 6.67 14.15 -11.38
C ILE A 95 8.03 14.45 -12.04
N ASN A 96 9.10 14.47 -11.26
CA ASN A 96 10.47 14.64 -11.73
C ASN A 96 11.42 13.81 -10.86
N GLY A 97 12.55 13.38 -11.42
CA GLY A 97 13.50 12.46 -10.76
C GLY A 97 14.09 12.95 -9.42
N THR A 98 13.81 14.20 -9.02
CA THR A 98 14.24 14.78 -7.74
C THR A 98 13.11 14.94 -6.72
N SER A 99 11.84 14.85 -7.11
CA SER A 99 10.70 14.93 -6.19
C SER A 99 10.44 13.61 -5.49
N PRO A 100 9.98 13.61 -4.22
CA PRO A 100 9.54 12.39 -3.56
C PRO A 100 8.30 11.79 -4.25
N MET A 101 8.21 10.47 -4.28
CA MET A 101 6.98 9.77 -4.69
C MET A 101 5.84 10.05 -3.70
N TYR A 102 4.65 10.30 -4.23
CA TYR A 102 3.45 10.49 -3.43
C TYR A 102 2.25 9.76 -4.05
N THR A 103 1.20 9.54 -3.24
CA THR A 103 -0.08 8.98 -3.69
C THR A 103 -1.15 10.06 -3.64
N SER A 104 -2.13 10.03 -4.56
CA SER A 104 -3.28 10.95 -4.57
C SER A 104 -4.56 10.26 -4.12
N GLN A 105 -5.53 11.01 -3.59
CA GLN A 105 -6.89 10.47 -3.40
C GLN A 105 -7.45 10.01 -4.77
N GLY A 106 -7.97 8.78 -4.85
CA GLY A 106 -8.36 8.13 -6.11
C GLY A 106 -7.28 7.25 -6.75
N ALA A 107 -6.09 7.15 -6.15
CA ALA A 107 -5.01 6.23 -6.56
C ALA A 107 -5.13 4.83 -5.91
N VAL A 108 -6.27 4.52 -5.30
CA VAL A 108 -6.50 3.29 -4.53
C VAL A 108 -7.60 2.48 -5.19
N ALA A 109 -7.35 1.19 -5.43
CA ALA A 109 -8.35 0.25 -5.95
C ALA A 109 -8.32 -1.07 -5.19
N ASN A 110 -9.48 -1.71 -5.02
CA ASN A 110 -9.62 -2.98 -4.31
C ASN A 110 -9.87 -4.11 -5.33
N HIS A 111 -9.34 -5.30 -5.04
CA HIS A 111 -9.33 -6.45 -5.94
C HIS A 111 -9.62 -7.73 -5.15
N SER A 112 -10.21 -8.71 -5.83
CA SER A 112 -10.66 -9.97 -5.24
C SER A 112 -9.51 -10.99 -5.17
N SER A 113 -8.54 -10.89 -6.09
CA SER A 113 -7.34 -11.73 -6.09
C SER A 113 -6.06 -10.94 -6.35
N TYR A 114 -4.91 -11.58 -6.07
CA TYR A 114 -3.61 -11.02 -6.43
C TYR A 114 -3.47 -10.87 -7.94
N GLU A 115 -3.95 -11.84 -8.72
CA GLU A 115 -3.90 -11.82 -10.19
C GLU A 115 -4.69 -10.65 -10.78
N GLU A 116 -5.85 -10.32 -10.20
CA GLU A 116 -6.63 -9.14 -10.56
C GLU A 116 -5.84 -7.85 -10.26
N ALA A 117 -5.27 -7.75 -9.06
CA ALA A 117 -4.47 -6.60 -8.64
C ALA A 117 -3.21 -6.41 -9.51
N ALA A 118 -2.54 -7.51 -9.84
CA ALA A 118 -1.39 -7.59 -10.73
C ALA A 118 -1.73 -7.10 -12.14
N SER A 119 -2.83 -7.62 -12.71
CA SER A 119 -3.30 -7.25 -14.04
C SER A 119 -3.69 -5.77 -14.11
N TYR A 120 -4.42 -5.30 -13.10
CA TYR A 120 -4.75 -3.89 -12.93
C TYR A 120 -3.50 -3.01 -12.85
N ALA A 121 -2.49 -3.43 -12.07
CA ALA A 121 -1.26 -2.67 -11.91
C ALA A 121 -0.51 -2.53 -13.25
N ALA A 122 -0.39 -3.61 -14.01
CA ALA A 122 0.26 -3.59 -15.33
C ALA A 122 -0.48 -2.67 -16.32
N GLU A 123 -1.81 -2.78 -16.40
CA GLU A 123 -2.63 -1.92 -17.26
C GLU A 123 -2.52 -0.44 -16.86
N GLU A 124 -2.56 -0.15 -15.56
CA GLU A 124 -2.60 1.22 -15.07
C GLU A 124 -1.24 1.90 -15.17
N LEU A 125 -0.14 1.16 -15.00
CA LEU A 125 1.20 1.65 -15.32
C LEU A 125 1.31 2.01 -16.80
N LYS A 126 0.86 1.12 -17.69
CA LYS A 126 0.87 1.37 -19.14
C LYS A 126 0.07 2.62 -19.50
N LYS A 127 -1.20 2.72 -19.05
CA LYS A 127 -2.06 3.88 -19.29
C LYS A 127 -1.46 5.17 -18.73
N SER A 128 -0.87 5.11 -17.53
CA SER A 128 -0.25 6.28 -16.90
C SER A 128 0.98 6.75 -17.65
N LYS A 129 1.83 5.83 -18.12
CA LYS A 129 3.04 6.14 -18.87
C LYS A 129 2.75 6.64 -20.29
N GLU A 130 1.77 6.06 -20.97
CA GLU A 130 1.29 6.56 -22.27
C GLU A 130 0.77 8.00 -22.16
N ARG A 131 0.09 8.32 -21.06
CA ARG A 131 -0.47 9.65 -20.81
C ARG A 131 0.56 10.67 -20.32
N TYR A 132 1.54 10.24 -19.52
CA TYR A 132 2.57 11.08 -18.92
C TYR A 132 3.95 10.40 -19.00
N PRO A 133 4.58 10.39 -20.18
CA PRO A 133 5.84 9.67 -20.39
C PRO A 133 7.01 10.19 -19.53
N GLU A 134 6.96 11.45 -19.13
CA GLU A 134 7.99 12.12 -18.34
C GLU A 134 7.95 11.78 -16.84
N ARG A 135 6.93 11.05 -16.38
CA ARG A 135 6.72 10.73 -14.97
C ARG A 135 7.07 9.28 -14.67
N ASP A 136 7.49 9.06 -13.44
CA ASP A 136 7.71 7.72 -12.92
C ASP A 136 6.52 7.29 -12.10
N PHE A 137 6.02 6.09 -12.42
CA PHE A 137 4.88 5.48 -11.74
C PHE A 137 5.30 4.17 -11.11
N GLN A 138 4.80 3.93 -9.91
CA GLN A 138 4.89 2.65 -9.23
C GLN A 138 3.54 2.29 -8.64
N ILE A 139 3.23 1.00 -8.60
CA ILE A 139 2.01 0.51 -7.98
C ILE A 139 2.38 -0.50 -6.90
N LEU A 140 2.09 -0.14 -5.65
CA LEU A 140 2.19 -1.05 -4.51
C LEU A 140 0.96 -1.95 -4.50
N ILE A 141 1.17 -3.25 -4.37
CA ILE A 141 0.10 -4.22 -4.14
C ILE A 141 0.20 -4.67 -2.70
N ALA A 142 -0.91 -4.58 -1.97
CA ALA A 142 -0.99 -4.94 -0.58
C ALA A 142 -2.21 -5.81 -0.29
N ARG A 143 -2.14 -6.56 0.79
CA ARG A 143 -3.25 -7.33 1.34
C ARG A 143 -3.77 -6.63 2.60
N LEU A 144 -5.09 -6.46 2.67
CA LEU A 144 -5.77 -5.92 3.84
C LEU A 144 -5.73 -6.95 4.97
N ILE A 145 -5.18 -6.53 6.11
CA ILE A 145 -5.12 -7.35 7.33
C ILE A 145 -6.28 -6.99 8.25
N GLU A 146 -6.46 -5.70 8.51
CA GLU A 146 -7.51 -5.22 9.41
C GLU A 146 -7.99 -3.84 8.98
N GLN A 147 -9.29 -3.58 9.14
CA GLN A 147 -9.89 -2.27 9.03
C GLN A 147 -10.45 -1.86 10.39
N MET A 148 -10.06 -0.70 10.89
CA MET A 148 -10.56 -0.17 12.16
C MET A 148 -10.99 1.29 12.03
N ASN A 149 -12.03 1.65 12.78
CA ASN A 149 -12.34 3.06 13.01
C ASN A 149 -11.34 3.58 14.03
N TRP A 150 -10.50 4.53 13.63
CA TRP A 150 -9.57 5.18 14.54
C TRP A 150 -10.33 6.30 15.27
N HIS A 151 -10.50 6.14 16.59
CA HIS A 151 -11.18 7.07 17.48
C HIS A 151 -10.23 7.52 18.58
#